data_AF-A0A3M8D2E1-F1
#
_entry.id   AF-A0A3M8D2E1-F1
#
_cell.length_a   1.000
_cell.length_b   1.000
_cell.length_c   1.000
_cell.angle_alpha   90.00
_cell.angle_beta   90.00
_cell.angle_gamma   90.00
#
_symmetry.space_group_name_H-M   'P 1'
#
loop_
_entity.id
_entity.type
_entity.pdbx_description
1 polymer ?
#
loop_
_entity_poly.entity_id
_entity_poly.type
_entity_poly.pdbx_seq_one_letter_code
_entity_poly.pdbx_strand_id
1 'polypeptide(L)'
;MTLFEVLLVAHFVGDYLFQTSWMAMNKAKNWAALLVHSAVYTLVLYVAANLIWAKQPLSWPALAVIFFGHVILDRRTFVAWWVRKIMMAPESSWLSIMADQIFHFLLIAWAIYLS
;
A
#
# COMPACT_ATOMS: atom_id res chain seq x y z
N MET A 1 10.58 -1.86 -18.64
CA MET A 1 9.91 -1.80 -17.33
C MET A 1 8.92 -2.95 -17.21
N THR A 2 8.93 -3.67 -16.10
CA THR A 2 7.95 -4.71 -15.74
C THR A 2 6.73 -4.09 -15.04
N LEU A 3 5.61 -4.83 -14.93
CA LEU A 3 4.44 -4.36 -14.15
C LEU A 3 4.83 -4.09 -12.69
N PHE A 4 5.70 -4.92 -12.10
CA PHE A 4 6.20 -4.71 -10.75
C PHE A 4 6.91 -3.36 -10.59
N GLU A 5 7.81 -3.01 -11.52
CA GLU A 5 8.53 -1.72 -11.47
C GLU A 5 7.57 -0.53 -11.61
N VAL A 6 6.56 -0.63 -12.48
CA VAL A 6 5.53 0.40 -12.64
C VAL A 6 4.73 0.59 -11.36
N LEU A 7 4.26 -0.51 -10.76
CA LEU A 7 3.47 -0.47 -9.53
C LEU A 7 4.30 -0.05 -8.32
N LEU A 8 5.59 -0.39 -8.27
CA LEU A 8 6.49 0.03 -7.20
C LEU A 8 6.68 1.56 -7.22
N VAL A 9 6.89 2.15 -8.39
CA VAL A 9 6.95 3.61 -8.54
C VAL A 9 5.59 4.24 -8.18
N ALA A 10 4.49 3.68 -8.72
CA ALA A 10 3.14 4.16 -8.43
C ALA A 10 2.78 4.07 -6.94
N HIS A 11 3.29 3.06 -6.24
CA HIS A 11 3.13 2.91 -4.80
C HIS A 11 3.74 4.09 -4.05
N PHE A 12 5.00 4.45 -4.32
CA PHE A 12 5.61 5.61 -3.66
C PHE A 12 4.87 6.91 -3.98
N VAL A 13 4.40 7.05 -5.22
CA VAL A 13 3.59 8.20 -5.63
C VAL A 13 2.27 8.25 -4.84
N GLY A 14 1.53 7.14 -4.75
CA GLY A 14 0.26 7.08 -4.04
C GLY A 14 0.40 7.22 -2.52
N ASP A 15 1.36 6.52 -1.93
CA ASP A 15 1.51 6.39 -0.48
C ASP A 15 2.21 7.60 0.16
N TYR A 16 3.05 8.32 -0.60
CA TYR A 16 3.76 9.50 -0.11
C TYR A 16 3.33 10.80 -0.80
N LEU A 17 3.42 10.89 -2.13
CA LEU A 17 3.20 12.17 -2.83
C LEU A 17 1.73 12.62 -2.81
N PHE A 18 0.80 11.67 -2.95
CA PHE A 18 -0.64 11.94 -2.90
C PHE A 18 -1.25 11.79 -1.49
N GLN A 19 -0.45 11.39 -0.50
CA GLN A 19 -0.90 11.32 0.89
C GLN A 19 -0.81 12.70 1.55
N THR A 20 -1.97 13.28 1.84
CA THR A 20 -2.03 14.57 2.57
C THR A 20 -1.68 14.41 4.05
N SER A 21 -1.31 15.51 4.72
CA SER A 21 -1.06 15.52 6.17
C SER A 21 -2.27 15.03 6.98
N TRP A 22 -3.49 15.36 6.54
CA TRP A 22 -4.71 14.86 7.18
C TRP A 22 -4.79 13.33 7.10
N MET A 23 -4.52 12.73 5.94
CA MET A 23 -4.49 11.27 5.79
C MET A 23 -3.43 10.65 6.70
N ALA A 24 -2.19 11.15 6.61
CA ALA A 24 -1.04 10.60 7.35
C ALA A 24 -1.24 10.62 8.88
N MET A 25 -1.79 11.71 9.42
CA MET A 25 -2.00 11.87 10.86
C MET A 25 -3.20 11.05 11.38
N ASN A 26 -4.19 10.78 10.53
CA ASN A 26 -5.48 10.24 10.98
C ASN A 26 -5.75 8.80 10.53
N LYS A 27 -5.06 8.23 9.52
CA LYS A 27 -5.38 6.91 8.96
C LYS A 27 -5.40 5.75 9.97
N ALA A 28 -4.59 5.84 11.03
CA ALA A 28 -4.58 4.85 12.11
C ALA A 28 -5.78 4.96 13.08
N LYS A 29 -6.47 6.11 13.14
CA LYS A 29 -7.51 6.42 14.14
C LYS A 29 -8.88 6.74 13.54
N ASN A 30 -8.94 7.12 12.26
CA ASN A 30 -10.14 7.58 11.59
C ASN A 30 -10.36 6.79 10.29
N TRP A 31 -11.52 6.13 10.19
CA TRP A 31 -11.88 5.32 9.03
C TRP A 31 -12.02 6.13 7.74
N ALA A 32 -12.52 7.36 7.80
CA ALA A 32 -12.64 8.20 6.60
C ALA A 32 -11.25 8.55 6.04
N ALA A 33 -10.30 8.92 6.91
CA ALA A 33 -8.93 9.19 6.49
C ALA A 33 -8.26 7.97 5.86
N LEU A 34 -8.46 6.79 6.46
CA LEU A 34 -7.95 5.53 5.95
C LEU A 34 -8.55 5.17 4.58
N LEU A 35 -9.89 5.16 4.48
CA LEU A 35 -10.57 4.77 3.25
C LEU A 35 -10.29 5.73 2.10
N VAL A 36 -10.23 7.04 2.36
CA VAL A 36 -9.86 8.04 1.35
C VAL A 36 -8.42 7.82 0.90
N HIS A 37 -7.49 7.59 1.82
CA HIS A 37 -6.11 7.30 1.46
C HIS A 37 -5.98 6.02 0.64
N SER A 38 -6.57 4.91 1.08
CA SER A 38 -6.56 3.65 0.34
C SER A 38 -7.20 3.80 -1.03
N ALA A 39 -8.28 4.58 -1.16
CA ALA A 39 -8.92 4.83 -2.45
C ALA A 39 -8.02 5.65 -3.41
N VAL A 40 -7.39 6.72 -2.90
CA VAL A 40 -6.42 7.51 -3.68
C VAL A 40 -5.23 6.66 -4.10
N TYR A 41 -4.69 5.86 -3.18
CA TYR A 41 -3.60 4.93 -3.46
C TYR A 41 -3.98 3.91 -4.55
N THR A 42 -5.11 3.21 -4.41
CA THR A 42 -5.57 2.24 -5.42
C THR A 42 -5.84 2.91 -6.76
N LEU A 43 -6.37 4.14 -6.77
CA LEU A 43 -6.59 4.91 -8.00
C LEU A 43 -5.26 5.24 -8.71
N VAL A 44 -4.22 5.63 -7.97
CA VAL A 44 -2.89 5.89 -8.55
C VAL A 44 -2.31 4.63 -9.19
N LEU A 45 -2.40 3.47 -8.53
CA LEU A 45 -1.94 2.20 -9.10
C LEU A 45 -2.75 1.80 -10.34
N TYR A 46 -4.08 1.96 -10.30
CA TYR A 46 -4.95 1.72 -11.45
C TYR A 46 -4.58 2.60 -12.65
N VAL A 47 -4.42 3.91 -12.43
CA VAL A 47 -4.04 4.85 -13.51
C VAL A 47 -2.67 4.47 -14.09
N ALA A 48 -1.70 4.15 -13.24
CA ALA A 48 -0.35 3.78 -13.68
C ALA A 48 -0.36 2.50 -14.54
N ALA A 49 -1.02 1.42 -14.08
CA ALA A 49 -1.01 0.14 -14.76
C ALA A 49 -1.99 0.06 -15.95
N ASN A 50 -3.23 0.55 -15.78
CA ASN A 50 -4.30 0.34 -16.74
C ASN A 50 -4.40 1.45 -17.79
N LEU A 51 -4.01 2.69 -17.46
CA LEU A 51 -4.17 3.84 -18.37
C LEU A 51 -2.84 4.35 -18.95
N ILE A 52 -1.80 4.48 -18.13
CA ILE A 52 -0.50 5.02 -18.56
C ILE A 52 0.36 3.94 -19.22
N TRP A 53 0.61 2.84 -18.51
CA TRP A 53 1.48 1.78 -19.02
C TRP A 53 0.74 0.78 -19.92
N ALA A 54 -0.45 0.35 -19.52
CA ALA A 54 -1.44 -0.39 -20.31
C ALA A 54 -0.99 -1.73 -20.96
N LYS A 55 0.19 -2.26 -20.64
CA LYS A 55 0.67 -3.54 -21.21
C LYS A 55 0.14 -4.78 -20.49
N GLN A 56 -0.07 -4.69 -19.17
CA GLN A 56 -0.73 -5.70 -18.34
C GLN A 56 -1.60 -4.95 -17.32
N PRO A 57 -2.89 -4.72 -17.64
CA PRO A 57 -3.79 -4.00 -16.75
C PRO A 57 -4.08 -4.81 -15.47
N LEU A 58 -4.29 -4.13 -14.36
CA LEU A 58 -4.76 -4.77 -13.13
C LEU A 58 -6.20 -5.24 -13.31
N SER A 59 -6.47 -6.48 -12.91
CA SER A 59 -7.81 -7.05 -12.85
C SER A 59 -8.60 -6.52 -11.64
N TRP A 60 -9.93 -6.69 -11.65
CA TRP A 60 -10.77 -6.31 -10.50
C TRP A 60 -10.37 -7.04 -9.19
N PRO A 61 -10.08 -8.36 -9.19
CA PRO A 61 -9.52 -9.03 -8.02
C PRO A 61 -8.19 -8.43 -7.55
N ALA A 62 -7.28 -8.08 -8.47
CA ALA A 62 -6.01 -7.46 -8.11
C ALA A 62 -6.21 -6.11 -7.41
N LEU A 63 -7.10 -5.27 -7.94
CA LEU A 63 -7.46 -3.97 -7.33
C LEU A 63 -8.12 -4.14 -5.95
N ALA A 64 -8.97 -5.16 -5.79
CA ALA A 64 -9.57 -5.47 -4.49
C ALA A 64 -8.49 -5.86 -3.46
N VAL A 65 -7.55 -6.74 -3.83
CA VAL A 65 -6.43 -7.12 -2.96
C VAL A 65 -5.60 -5.90 -2.57
N ILE A 66 -5.27 -5.03 -3.52
CA ILE A 66 -4.56 -3.78 -3.26
C ILE A 66 -5.33 -2.92 -2.26
N PHE A 67 -6.61 -2.63 -2.52
CA PHE A 67 -7.40 -1.73 -1.67
C PHE A 67 -7.56 -2.27 -0.24
N PHE A 68 -8.05 -3.52 -0.10
CA PHE A 68 -8.32 -4.10 1.21
C PHE A 68 -7.03 -4.41 1.98
N GLY A 69 -5.98 -4.86 1.29
CA GLY A 69 -4.68 -5.06 1.91
C GLY A 69 -4.09 -3.75 2.43
N HIS A 70 -4.18 -2.66 1.67
CA HIS A 70 -3.74 -1.33 2.11
C HIS A 70 -4.51 -0.88 3.35
N VAL A 71 -5.84 -1.03 3.36
CA VAL A 71 -6.69 -0.72 4.53
C VAL A 71 -6.23 -1.49 5.77
N ILE A 72 -5.88 -2.78 5.63
CA ILE A 72 -5.44 -3.63 6.76
C ILE A 72 -4.06 -3.21 7.27
N LEU A 73 -3.10 -3.02 6.38
CA LEU A 73 -1.72 -2.69 6.74
C LEU A 73 -1.63 -1.31 7.42
N ASP A 74 -2.33 -0.31 6.87
CA ASP A 74 -2.28 1.07 7.35
C ASP A 74 -2.93 1.33 8.71
N ARG A 75 -3.67 0.35 9.25
CA ARG A 75 -4.11 0.38 10.66
C ARG A 75 -2.93 0.25 11.63
N ARG A 76 -1.74 -0.10 11.16
CA ARG A 76 -0.49 -0.30 11.91
C ARG A 76 -0.53 -1.40 12.98
N THR A 77 -1.70 -1.96 13.29
CA THR A 77 -1.88 -3.03 14.28
C THR A 77 -1.13 -4.30 13.87
N PHE A 78 -1.25 -4.70 12.61
CA PHE A 78 -0.56 -5.87 12.07
C PHE A 78 0.96 -5.67 12.05
N VAL A 79 1.43 -4.54 11.53
CA VAL A 79 2.88 -4.25 11.44
C VAL A 79 3.50 -4.13 12.82
N ALA A 80 2.86 -3.43 13.76
CA ALA A 80 3.34 -3.34 15.14
C ALA A 80 3.38 -4.72 15.82
N TRP A 81 2.36 -5.55 15.62
CA TRP A 81 2.38 -6.94 16.08
C TRP A 81 3.55 -7.72 15.48
N TRP A 82 3.78 -7.60 14.17
CA TRP A 82 4.86 -8.30 13.48
C TRP A 82 6.24 -7.90 14.01
N VAL A 83 6.50 -6.60 14.14
CA VAL A 83 7.76 -6.07 14.67
C VAL A 83 7.99 -6.56 16.12
N ARG A 84 6.96 -6.53 16.97
CA ARG A 84 7.07 -6.95 18.37
C ARG A 84 7.21 -8.46 18.54
N LYS A 85 6.44 -9.26 17.79
CA LYS A 85 6.27 -10.70 18.06
C LYS A 85 7.09 -11.59 17.15
N ILE A 86 7.29 -11.20 15.89
CA ILE A 86 8.03 -11.98 14.90
C ILE A 86 9.47 -11.52 14.83
N MET A 87 9.69 -10.20 14.66
CA MET A 87 11.05 -9.66 14.56
C MET A 87 11.74 -9.54 15.92
N MET A 88 10.96 -9.54 17.01
CA MET A 88 11.45 -9.38 18.39
C MET A 88 12.38 -8.18 18.55
N ALA A 89 12.12 -7.11 17.80
CA ALA A 89 12.96 -5.93 17.75
C ALA A 89 12.38 -4.82 18.63
N PRO A 90 13.23 -3.95 19.22
CA PRO A 90 12.75 -2.74 19.85
C PRO A 90 12.00 -1.90 18.83
N GLU A 91 10.84 -1.37 19.22
CA GLU A 91 10.04 -0.54 18.34
C GLU A 91 10.80 0.76 18.01
N SER A 92 11.20 0.89 16.75
CA SER A 92 11.68 2.16 16.20
C SER A 92 10.76 2.57 15.06
N SER A 93 10.49 3.88 14.95
CA SER A 93 9.61 4.39 13.91
C SER A 93 10.10 4.04 12.51
N TRP A 94 11.41 4.07 12.29
CA TRP A 94 12.01 3.70 11.01
C TRP A 94 11.80 2.22 10.67
N LEU A 95 12.06 1.31 11.62
CA LEU A 95 11.87 -0.13 11.38
C LEU A 95 10.41 -0.46 11.07
N SER A 96 9.46 0.15 11.79
CA SER A 96 8.04 -0.04 11.54
C SER A 96 7.64 0.47 10.15
N ILE A 97 8.18 1.60 9.70
CA ILE A 97 7.94 2.10 8.33
C ILE A 97 8.53 1.11 7.32
N MET A 98 9.76 0.64 7.48
CA MET A 98 10.36 -0.31 6.53
C MET A 98 9.59 -1.64 6.47
N ALA A 99 9.18 -2.17 7.62
CA ALA A 99 8.37 -3.39 7.67
C ALA A 99 7.01 -3.19 6.97
N ASP A 100 6.36 -2.06 7.23
CA ASP A 100 5.11 -1.67 6.57
C ASP A 100 5.24 -1.63 5.05
N GLN A 101 6.28 -0.97 4.53
CA GLN A 101 6.51 -0.84 3.09
C GLN A 101 6.82 -2.19 2.43
N ILE A 102 7.56 -3.07 3.10
CA ILE A 102 7.82 -4.43 2.60
C ILE A 102 6.50 -5.21 2.46
N PHE A 103 5.58 -5.09 3.42
CA PHE A 103 4.27 -5.75 3.29
C PHE A 103 3.45 -5.18 2.13
N HIS A 104 3.52 -3.88 1.87
CA HIS A 104 2.88 -3.28 0.69
C HIS A 104 3.49 -3.80 -0.61
N PHE A 105 4.82 -3.99 -0.69
CA PHE A 105 5.45 -4.58 -1.88
C PHE A 105 5.05 -6.04 -2.09
N LEU A 106 4.91 -6.82 -1.02
CA LEU A 106 4.38 -8.18 -1.08
C LEU A 106 2.93 -8.20 -1.56
N LEU A 107 2.12 -7.23 -1.13
CA LEU A 107 0.74 -7.06 -1.60
C LEU A 107 0.69 -6.74 -3.09
N ILE A 108 1.58 -5.87 -3.58
CA ILE A 108 1.73 -5.57 -5.02
C ILE A 108 2.12 -6.84 -5.79
N ALA A 109 3.10 -7.60 -5.30
CA ALA A 109 3.51 -8.84 -5.93
C ALA A 109 2.35 -9.85 -6.02
N TRP A 110 1.53 -9.95 -4.97
CA TRP A 110 0.33 -10.79 -4.99
C TRP A 110 -0.72 -10.28 -5.98
N ALA A 111 -0.97 -8.97 -6.03
CA ALA A 111 -1.89 -8.38 -6.99
C ALA A 111 -1.48 -8.64 -8.45
N ILE A 112 -0.17 -8.60 -8.75
CA ILE A 112 0.36 -8.92 -10.08
C ILE A 112 0.04 -10.37 -10.49
N TYR A 113 0.10 -11.33 -9.55
CA TYR A 113 -0.28 -12.72 -9.83
C TYR A 113 -1.76 -12.86 -10.22
N LEU A 114 -2.61 -11.93 -9.78
CA LEU A 114 -4.03 -11.88 -10.09
C LEU A 114 -4.36 -11.03 -11.32
N SER A 115 -3.36 -10.39 -11.96
CA SER A 115 -3.54 -9.40 -13.04
C SER A 115 -3.45 -10.00 -14.44
#